data_AF-A0A0F9QG88-F1
#
_entry.id   AF-A0A0F9QG88-F1
#
_cell.length_a   1.000
_cell.length_b   1.000
_cell.length_c   1.000
_cell.angle_alpha   90.00
_cell.angle_beta   90.00
_cell.angle_gamma   90.00
#
_symmetry.space_group_name_H-M   'P 1'
#
loop_
_entity.id
_entity.type
_entity.pdbx_description
1 polymer ?
#
loop_
_entity_poly.entity_id
_entity_poly.type
_entity_poly.pdbx_seq_one_letter_code
_entity_poly.pdbx_strand_id
1 'polypeptide(L)'
;MRFESSFVFAAAKKYLPKGSIQKLFTKSTRLFNMWATDPRTSAIVARNPIDRIRILLNELDDFGQGHVSRAAIDYMAEPLGCHCVEKSGAKSDKGTIDGEVADISIALGNLGSEVREALKNGEIDSDKRRLIVEAARNVKRQVEELLDAAGMNK
;
A
#
# COMPACT_ATOMS: atom_id res chain seq x y z
N MET A 1 4.76 -3.56 15.64
CA MET A 1 3.61 -2.79 16.19
C MET A 1 2.80 -2.25 15.02
N ARG A 2 1.51 -2.58 14.90
CA ARG A 2 0.65 -2.03 13.83
C ARG A 2 0.18 -0.66 14.30
N PHE A 3 0.63 0.40 13.64
CA PHE A 3 0.20 1.76 13.95
C PHE A 3 -1.28 1.92 13.60
N GLU A 4 -2.09 2.42 14.55
CA GLU A 4 -3.51 2.70 14.35
C GLU A 4 -3.68 4.19 14.02
N SER A 5 -4.37 4.49 12.92
CA SER A 5 -4.58 5.86 12.45
C SER A 5 -5.36 6.74 13.44
N SER A 6 -6.19 6.14 14.30
CA SER A 6 -6.92 6.82 15.37
C SER A 6 -6.00 7.54 16.35
N PHE A 7 -4.78 7.03 16.58
CA PHE A 7 -3.80 7.69 17.46
C PHE A 7 -3.39 9.07 16.96
N VAL A 8 -3.36 9.29 15.64
CA VAL A 8 -3.04 10.60 15.08
C VAL A 8 -4.11 11.62 15.47
N PHE A 9 -5.39 11.26 15.34
CA PHE A 9 -6.50 12.14 15.68
C PHE A 9 -6.67 12.30 17.20
N ALA A 10 -6.35 11.27 17.99
CA ALA A 10 -6.29 11.37 19.44
C ALA A 10 -5.18 12.33 19.92
N ALA A 11 -3.99 12.25 19.32
CA ALA A 11 -2.90 13.19 19.59
C ALA A 11 -3.27 14.61 19.16
N ALA A 12 -3.85 14.78 17.98
CA ALA A 12 -4.34 16.06 17.50
C ALA A 12 -5.36 16.70 18.45
N LYS A 13 -6.28 15.89 19.01
CA LYS A 13 -7.28 16.35 19.99
C LYS A 13 -6.64 16.84 21.28
N LYS A 14 -5.55 16.21 21.70
CA LYS A 14 -4.85 16.50 22.96
C LYS A 14 -3.95 17.72 22.86
N TYR A 15 -3.23 17.87 21.75
CA TYR A 15 -2.12 18.82 21.65
C TYR A 15 -2.38 20.02 20.75
N LEU A 16 -3.34 19.96 19.82
CA LEU A 16 -3.65 21.10 18.95
C LEU A 16 -4.71 22.03 19.58
N PRO A 17 -4.68 23.34 19.26
CA PRO A 17 -5.68 24.27 19.76
C PRO A 17 -7.11 23.87 19.36
N LYS A 18 -8.06 24.12 20.25
CA LYS A 18 -9.49 23.83 20.01
C LYS A 18 -9.96 24.50 18.72
N GLY A 19 -10.61 23.74 17.84
CA GLY A 19 -11.11 24.26 16.56
C GLY A 19 -10.14 24.10 15.39
N SER A 20 -8.85 23.82 15.61
CA SER A 20 -7.85 23.75 14.54
C SER A 20 -8.14 22.62 13.55
N ILE A 21 -8.49 21.44 14.06
CA ILE A 21 -8.81 20.28 13.22
C ILE A 21 -10.13 20.48 12.46
N GLN A 22 -11.13 21.11 13.07
CA GLN A 22 -12.39 21.44 12.41
C GLN A 22 -12.17 22.38 11.23
N LYS A 23 -11.26 23.36 11.37
CA LYS A 23 -10.87 24.25 10.28
C LYS A 23 -10.10 23.51 9.18
N LEU A 24 -9.20 22.60 9.55
CA LEU A 24 -8.37 21.87 8.60
C LEU A 24 -9.18 20.92 7.71
N PHE A 25 -10.15 20.21 8.27
CA PHE A 25 -10.93 19.20 7.53
C PHE A 25 -12.36 19.66 7.20
N THR A 26 -12.78 20.83 7.65
CA THR A 26 -14.14 21.36 7.47
C THR A 26 -15.21 20.36 7.94
N LYS A 27 -15.00 19.76 9.11
CA LYS A 27 -15.90 18.74 9.71
C LYS A 27 -16.30 19.07 11.14
N SER A 28 -17.39 18.46 11.58
CA SER A 28 -17.95 18.65 12.92
C SER A 28 -17.07 18.05 14.02
N THR A 29 -17.13 18.63 15.21
CA THR A 29 -16.46 18.11 16.41
C THR A 29 -16.89 16.68 16.74
N ARG A 30 -18.15 16.32 16.47
CA ARG A 30 -18.65 14.96 16.66
C ARG A 30 -17.90 13.96 15.78
N LEU A 31 -17.73 14.28 14.49
CA LEU A 31 -17.02 13.40 13.57
C LEU A 31 -15.53 13.29 13.93
N PHE A 32 -14.91 14.40 14.35
CA PHE A 32 -13.54 14.36 14.84
C PHE A 32 -13.37 13.46 16.07
N ASN A 33 -14.31 13.52 17.02
CA ASN A 33 -14.29 12.60 18.16
C ASN A 33 -14.35 11.15 17.71
N MET A 34 -15.20 10.82 16.72
CA MET A 34 -15.28 9.46 16.17
C MET A 34 -14.00 9.01 15.45
N TRP A 35 -13.23 9.93 14.85
CA TRP A 35 -11.94 9.63 14.23
C TRP A 35 -10.83 9.35 15.26
N ALA A 36 -10.91 9.98 16.42
CA ALA A 36 -9.96 9.82 17.52
C ALA A 36 -10.26 8.62 18.42
N THR A 37 -11.42 7.97 18.24
CA THR A 37 -11.86 6.84 19.04
C THR A 37 -11.20 5.53 18.58
N ASP A 38 -10.72 4.74 19.54
CA ASP A 38 -10.21 3.39 19.28
C ASP A 38 -11.38 2.43 18.97
N PRO A 39 -11.42 1.81 17.77
CA PRO A 39 -12.47 0.87 17.39
C PRO A 39 -12.53 -0.39 18.24
N ARG A 40 -11.46 -0.72 18.99
CA ARG A 40 -11.43 -1.90 19.86
C ARG A 40 -12.20 -1.71 21.17
N THR A 41 -12.40 -0.46 21.58
CA THR A 41 -12.97 -0.11 22.89
C THR A 41 -14.27 0.67 22.79
N SER A 42 -14.78 0.90 21.57
CA SER A 42 -15.97 1.71 21.35
C SER A 42 -16.79 1.25 20.16
N ALA A 43 -18.11 1.17 20.35
CA ALA A 43 -19.07 0.76 19.32
C ALA A 43 -19.32 1.85 18.24
N ILE A 44 -19.00 3.11 18.52
CA ILE A 44 -19.24 4.24 17.62
C ILE A 44 -17.91 4.79 17.12
N VAL A 45 -17.56 4.45 15.89
CA VAL A 45 -16.35 4.92 15.20
C VAL A 45 -16.66 5.35 13.77
N ALA A 46 -15.78 6.18 13.20
CA ALA A 46 -15.84 6.56 11.80
C ALA A 46 -14.47 6.41 11.15
N ARG A 47 -14.45 5.95 9.90
CA ARG A 47 -13.22 5.90 9.08
C ARG A 47 -12.64 7.31 8.93
N ASN A 48 -11.40 7.50 9.36
CA ASN A 48 -10.75 8.80 9.37
C ASN A 48 -10.07 9.11 8.02
N PRO A 49 -9.65 10.37 7.77
CA PRO A 49 -8.98 10.75 6.53
C PRO A 49 -7.73 9.93 6.21
N ILE A 50 -6.93 9.55 7.22
CA ILE A 50 -5.70 8.75 7.01
C ILE A 50 -6.05 7.35 6.52
N ASP A 51 -7.09 6.73 7.08
CA ASP A 51 -7.59 5.44 6.58
C ASP A 51 -8.06 5.53 5.13
N ARG A 52 -8.75 6.62 4.79
CA ARG A 52 -9.24 6.86 3.42
C ARG A 52 -8.09 7.07 2.44
N ILE A 53 -7.09 7.86 2.82
CA ILE A 53 -5.88 8.06 2.03
C ILE A 53 -5.18 6.72 1.84
N ARG A 54 -5.00 5.92 2.89
CA ARG A 54 -4.40 4.58 2.76
C ARG A 54 -5.12 3.70 1.73
N ILE A 55 -6.46 3.70 1.75
CA ILE A 55 -7.26 2.94 0.77
C ILE A 55 -7.05 3.48 -0.63
N LEU A 56 -7.10 4.81 -0.81
CA LEU A 56 -6.82 5.45 -2.10
C LEU A 56 -5.43 5.10 -2.62
N LEU A 57 -4.39 5.15 -1.78
CA LEU A 57 -3.02 4.83 -2.20
C LEU A 57 -2.86 3.35 -2.56
N ASN A 58 -3.56 2.45 -1.85
CA ASN A 58 -3.60 1.03 -2.21
C ASN A 58 -4.31 0.83 -3.55
N GLU A 59 -5.45 1.47 -3.78
CA GLU A 59 -6.18 1.39 -5.04
C GLU A 59 -5.31 1.92 -6.20
N LEU A 60 -4.68 3.09 -6.04
CA LEU A 60 -3.76 3.64 -7.03
C LEU A 60 -2.62 2.67 -7.35
N ASP A 61 -2.03 2.05 -6.32
CA ASP A 61 -0.99 1.07 -6.49
C ASP A 61 -1.52 -0.15 -7.29
N ASP A 62 -2.70 -0.66 -6.94
CA ASP A 62 -3.37 -1.77 -7.65
C ASP A 62 -3.65 -1.45 -9.14
N PHE A 63 -3.85 -0.18 -9.48
CA PHE A 63 -3.96 0.30 -10.87
C PHE A 63 -2.60 0.63 -11.53
N GLY A 64 -1.49 0.23 -10.92
CA GLY A 64 -0.14 0.43 -11.45
C GLY A 64 0.41 1.85 -11.26
N GLN A 65 -0.22 2.65 -10.42
CA GLN A 65 0.20 4.00 -10.07
C GLN A 65 0.99 4.03 -8.75
N GLY A 66 1.68 2.94 -8.42
CA GLY A 66 2.46 2.83 -7.18
C GLY A 66 3.51 3.93 -6.99
N HIS A 67 4.03 4.48 -8.09
CA HIS A 67 4.94 5.64 -8.05
C HIS A 67 4.26 6.91 -7.51
N VAL A 68 2.98 7.14 -7.85
CA VAL A 68 2.17 8.23 -7.28
C VAL A 68 1.91 7.97 -5.81
N SER A 69 1.60 6.71 -5.46
CA SER A 69 1.41 6.32 -4.06
C SER A 69 2.66 6.56 -3.21
N ARG A 70 3.85 6.23 -3.75
CA ARG A 70 5.13 6.52 -3.09
C ARG A 70 5.37 8.02 -2.94
N ALA A 71 5.20 8.79 -4.02
CA ALA A 71 5.36 10.25 -3.98
C ALA A 71 4.42 10.91 -2.96
N ALA A 72 3.19 10.41 -2.82
CA ALA A 72 2.25 10.90 -1.81
C ALA A 72 2.72 10.58 -0.37
N ILE A 73 3.30 9.40 -0.13
CA ILE A 73 3.92 9.09 1.17
C ILE A 73 5.14 9.98 1.43
N ASP A 74 6.01 10.18 0.44
CA ASP A 74 7.19 11.04 0.56
C ASP A 74 6.80 12.48 0.88
N TYR A 75 5.77 13.01 0.19
CA TYR A 75 5.19 14.32 0.48
C TYR A 75 4.67 14.41 1.93
N MET A 76 4.01 13.36 2.43
CA MET A 76 3.56 13.32 3.83
C MET A 76 4.70 13.15 4.84
N ALA A 77 5.85 12.60 4.42
CA ALA A 77 7.03 12.38 5.25
C ALA A 77 7.98 13.58 5.30
N GLU A 78 7.88 14.50 4.33
CA GLU A 78 8.67 15.73 4.23
C GLU A 78 8.75 16.54 5.55
N PRO A 79 7.67 16.73 6.34
CA PRO A 79 7.75 17.46 7.61
C PRO A 79 8.69 16.82 8.66
N LEU A 80 9.05 15.56 8.48
CA LEU A 80 9.97 14.82 9.36
C LEU A 80 11.36 14.65 8.73
N GLY A 81 11.61 15.20 7.54
CA GLY A 81 12.86 15.02 6.80
C GLY A 81 13.11 13.56 6.40
N CYS A 82 12.04 12.77 6.25
CA CYS A 82 12.10 11.34 5.97
C CYS A 82 11.59 11.02 4.56
N HIS A 83 11.91 9.84 4.04
CA HIS A 83 11.35 9.29 2.81
C HIS A 83 10.93 7.82 2.99
N CYS A 84 10.03 7.36 2.12
CA CYS A 84 9.57 5.99 2.08
C CYS A 84 10.67 5.08 1.54
N VAL A 85 11.01 4.05 2.31
CA VAL A 85 11.88 2.95 1.89
C VAL A 85 11.08 1.67 1.81
N GLU A 86 11.34 0.86 0.78
CA GLU A 86 10.75 -0.47 0.69
C GLU A 86 11.18 -1.30 1.91
N LYS A 87 10.22 -1.98 2.52
CA LYS A 87 10.54 -2.95 3.57
C LYS A 87 11.33 -4.09 2.92
N SER A 88 12.33 -4.62 3.63
CA SER A 88 13.14 -5.78 3.19
C SER A 88 12.33 -6.80 2.40
N GLY A 89 12.87 -7.25 1.26
CA GLY A 89 12.18 -8.06 0.26
C GLY A 89 11.56 -9.35 0.77
N ALA A 90 10.79 -10.01 -0.09
CA ALA A 90 10.19 -11.30 0.19
C ALA A 90 11.23 -12.35 0.64
N LYS A 91 10.83 -13.23 1.56
CA LYS A 91 11.65 -14.35 2.05
C LYS A 91 11.33 -15.60 1.26
N SER A 92 12.35 -16.35 0.88
CA SER A 92 12.22 -17.62 0.16
C SER A 92 11.35 -18.59 0.93
N ASP A 93 10.37 -19.21 0.25
CA ASP A 93 9.54 -20.25 0.84
C ASP A 93 10.11 -21.65 0.59
N LYS A 94 10.84 -21.86 -0.52
CA LYS A 94 11.48 -23.13 -0.87
C LYS A 94 12.87 -23.31 -0.24
N GLY A 95 13.53 -22.21 0.11
CA GLY A 95 14.90 -22.20 0.64
C GLY A 95 15.96 -22.69 -0.35
N THR A 96 15.61 -22.85 -1.63
CA THR A 96 16.51 -23.36 -2.68
C THR A 96 16.36 -22.56 -3.96
N ILE A 97 17.48 -22.25 -4.61
CA ILE A 97 17.54 -21.47 -5.85
C ILE A 97 16.69 -22.13 -6.95
N ASP A 98 16.86 -23.43 -7.16
CA ASP A 98 16.20 -24.15 -8.26
C ASP A 98 14.67 -24.12 -8.15
N GLY A 99 14.14 -24.22 -6.92
CA GLY A 99 12.70 -24.13 -6.65
C GLY A 99 12.14 -22.75 -6.99
N GLU A 100 12.83 -21.69 -6.56
CA GLU A 100 12.43 -20.30 -6.83
C GLU A 100 12.51 -19.96 -8.33
N VAL A 101 13.49 -20.51 -9.07
CA VAL A 101 13.60 -20.33 -10.53
C VAL A 101 12.40 -20.95 -11.27
N ALA A 102 11.90 -22.10 -10.81
CA ALA A 102 10.71 -22.71 -11.39
C ALA A 102 9.47 -21.82 -11.18
N ASP A 103 9.29 -21.29 -9.98
CA ASP A 103 8.17 -20.41 -9.63
C ASP A 103 8.24 -19.07 -10.41
N ILE A 104 9.42 -18.50 -10.62
CA ILE A 104 9.64 -17.34 -11.51
C ILE A 104 9.19 -17.63 -12.94
N SER A 105 9.56 -18.81 -13.47
CA SER A 105 9.25 -19.19 -14.85
C SER A 105 7.72 -19.24 -15.09
N ILE A 106 6.99 -19.77 -14.12
CA ILE A 106 5.52 -19.79 -14.14
C ILE A 106 4.97 -18.36 -14.07
N ALA A 107 5.48 -17.54 -13.14
CA ALA A 107 5.02 -16.17 -12.97
C ALA A 107 5.22 -15.31 -14.23
N LEU A 108 6.36 -15.46 -14.92
CA LEU A 108 6.64 -14.78 -16.19
C LEU A 108 5.70 -15.25 -17.31
N GLY A 109 5.41 -16.56 -17.39
CA GLY A 109 4.44 -17.10 -18.35
C GLY A 109 3.03 -16.54 -18.14
N ASN A 110 2.59 -16.40 -16.89
CA ASN A 110 1.30 -15.80 -16.54
C ASN A 110 1.26 -14.31 -16.94
N LEU A 111 2.29 -13.53 -16.58
CA LEU A 111 2.38 -12.13 -16.98
C LEU A 111 2.34 -11.96 -18.51
N GLY A 112 3.07 -12.79 -19.25
CA GLY A 112 3.05 -12.77 -20.71
C GLY A 112 1.68 -13.08 -21.29
N SER A 113 0.91 -13.96 -20.64
CA SER A 113 -0.45 -14.32 -21.04
C SER A 113 -1.43 -13.16 -20.82
N GLU A 114 -1.39 -12.52 -19.65
CA GLU A 114 -2.22 -11.34 -19.34
C GLU A 114 -1.95 -10.17 -20.30
N VAL A 115 -0.69 -9.90 -20.60
CA VAL A 115 -0.31 -8.85 -21.58
C VAL A 115 -0.84 -9.18 -22.97
N ARG A 116 -0.71 -10.44 -23.43
CA ARG A 116 -1.23 -10.84 -24.75
C ARG A 116 -2.75 -10.70 -24.82
N GLU A 117 -3.46 -11.13 -23.78
CA GLU A 117 -4.91 -11.06 -23.74
C GLU A 117 -5.42 -9.61 -23.73
N ALA A 118 -4.76 -8.74 -22.96
CA ALA A 118 -5.10 -7.33 -22.93
C ALA A 118 -4.91 -6.64 -24.30
N LEU A 119 -3.86 -7.03 -25.05
CA LEU A 119 -3.55 -6.47 -26.36
C LEU A 119 -4.46 -6.97 -27.50
N LYS A 120 -5.09 -8.15 -27.38
CA LYS A 120 -6.01 -8.67 -28.41
C LYS A 120 -7.17 -7.72 -28.72
N ASN A 121 -7.60 -6.94 -27.72
CA ASN A 121 -8.78 -6.08 -27.82
C ASN A 121 -8.45 -4.63 -28.19
N GLY A 122 -7.18 -4.31 -28.52
CA GLY A 122 -6.75 -2.99 -28.99
C GLY A 122 -6.71 -1.88 -27.93
N GLU A 123 -7.48 -2.00 -26.85
CA GLU A 123 -7.51 -1.04 -25.74
C GLU A 123 -7.39 -1.75 -24.38
N ILE A 124 -6.48 -1.25 -23.54
CA ILE A 124 -6.25 -1.75 -22.18
C ILE A 124 -7.06 -0.88 -21.22
N ASP A 125 -8.22 -1.39 -20.82
CA ASP A 125 -9.04 -0.79 -19.77
C ASP A 125 -8.39 -0.95 -18.37
N SER A 126 -9.01 -0.32 -17.37
CA SER A 126 -8.52 -0.30 -15.99
C SER A 126 -8.45 -1.69 -15.35
N ASP A 127 -9.37 -2.59 -15.69
CA ASP A 127 -9.44 -3.93 -15.10
C ASP A 127 -8.34 -4.82 -15.66
N LYS A 128 -8.11 -4.79 -16.98
CA LYS A 128 -6.98 -5.47 -17.62
C LYS A 128 -5.64 -4.94 -17.12
N ARG A 129 -5.53 -3.61 -16.95
CA ARG A 129 -4.31 -2.99 -16.40
C ARG A 129 -4.02 -3.51 -15.00
N ARG A 130 -5.05 -3.65 -14.16
CA ARG A 130 -4.93 -4.21 -12.82
C ARG A 130 -4.41 -5.66 -12.85
N LEU A 131 -4.95 -6.51 -13.72
CA LEU A 131 -4.50 -7.91 -13.87
C LEU A 131 -3.02 -8.02 -14.27
N ILE A 132 -2.59 -7.19 -15.24
CA ILE A 132 -1.18 -7.12 -15.65
C ILE A 132 -0.29 -6.69 -14.47
N VAL A 133 -0.70 -5.68 -13.71
CA VAL A 133 0.03 -5.19 -12.54
C VAL A 133 0.12 -6.26 -11.46
N GLU A 134 -0.96 -7.00 -11.20
CA GLU A 134 -0.99 -8.12 -10.25
C GLU A 134 -0.02 -9.24 -10.67
N ALA A 135 -0.04 -9.64 -11.94
CA ALA A 135 0.91 -10.61 -12.47
C ALA A 135 2.37 -10.13 -12.38
N ALA A 136 2.62 -8.85 -12.69
CA ALA A 136 3.96 -8.24 -12.59
C ALA A 136 4.47 -8.19 -11.14
N ARG A 137 3.59 -7.90 -10.17
CA ARG A 137 3.92 -7.96 -8.74
C ARG A 137 4.24 -9.37 -8.30
N ASN A 138 3.52 -10.38 -8.79
CA ASN A 138 3.85 -11.76 -8.48
C ASN A 138 5.24 -12.12 -9.01
N VAL A 139 5.60 -11.72 -10.23
CA VAL A 139 6.96 -11.87 -10.76
C VAL A 139 7.98 -11.18 -9.86
N LYS A 140 7.75 -9.92 -9.47
CA LYS A 140 8.65 -9.18 -8.54
C LYS A 140 8.86 -9.97 -7.24
N ARG A 141 7.78 -10.47 -6.64
CA ARG A 141 7.84 -11.29 -5.41
C ARG A 141 8.69 -12.55 -5.61
N GLN A 142 8.47 -13.32 -6.68
CA GLN A 142 9.28 -14.54 -6.92
C GLN A 142 10.76 -14.23 -7.15
N VAL A 143 11.08 -13.09 -7.78
CA VAL A 143 12.46 -12.63 -7.92
C VAL A 143 13.07 -12.28 -6.55
N GLU A 144 12.32 -11.61 -5.68
CA GLU A 144 12.78 -11.32 -4.32
C GLU A 144 13.01 -12.61 -3.50
N GLU A 145 12.12 -13.59 -3.61
CA GLU A 145 12.26 -14.91 -2.96
C GLU A 145 13.50 -15.67 -3.47
N LEU A 146 13.78 -15.64 -4.78
CA LEU A 146 15.03 -16.16 -5.35
C LEU A 146 16.27 -15.46 -4.79
N LEU A 147 16.27 -14.13 -4.71
CA LEU A 147 17.40 -13.36 -4.19
C LEU A 147 17.66 -13.67 -2.71
N ASP A 148 16.61 -13.92 -1.93
CA ASP A 148 16.73 -14.39 -0.55
C ASP A 148 17.33 -15.82 -0.48
N ALA A 149 16.85 -16.75 -1.31
CA ALA A 149 17.41 -18.11 -1.40
C ALA A 149 18.89 -18.12 -1.80
N ALA A 150 19.31 -17.17 -2.64
CA ALA A 150 20.70 -16.97 -3.03
C ALA A 150 21.55 -16.24 -1.97
N GLY A 151 20.96 -15.80 -0.86
CA GLY A 151 21.64 -15.05 0.20
C GLY A 151 22.00 -13.61 -0.19
N MET A 152 21.30 -13.05 -1.18
CA MET A 152 21.54 -11.71 -1.74
C MET A 152 20.60 -10.63 -1.17
N ASN A 153 19.48 -11.00 -0.56
CA ASN A 153 18.67 -10.08 0.26
C ASN A 153 19.26 -10.01 1.68
N LYS A 154 20.09 -9.00 1.96
CA LYS A 154 20.52 -8.64 3.32
C LYS A 154 20.06 -7.24 3.69
#